data_AF-A0A9D5VCF6-F1
#
_entry.id   AF-A0A9D5VCF6-F1
#
_cell.length_a   1.000
_cell.length_b   1.000
_cell.length_c   1.000
_cell.angle_alpha   90.00
_cell.angle_beta   90.00
_cell.angle_gamma   90.00
#
_symmetry.space_group_name_H-M   'P 1'
#
loop_
_entity.id
_entity.type
_entity.pdbx_description
1 polymer ?
#
loop_
_entity_poly.entity_id
_entity_poly.type
_entity_poly.pdbx_seq_one_letter_code
_entity_poly.pdbx_strand_id
1 'polypeptide(L)' 'GRVMRLETLHGDPVTGVAQFELSLRDEKTGKLVVLGEYGAEKASGKNGVQTDVSAIEKAVDEAFRAFVADIAKK' A
#
# COMPACT_ATOMS: atom_id res chain seq x y z
N GLY A 1 12.63 -2.17 0.71
CA GLY A 1 11.30 -2.63 0.30
C GLY A 1 11.17 -2.65 -1.21
N ARG A 2 10.08 -3.23 -1.72
CA ARG A 2 9.78 -3.45 -3.14
C ARG A 2 8.31 -3.16 -3.41
N VAL A 3 8.00 -2.52 -4.54
CA VAL A 3 6.62 -2.41 -5.04
C VAL A 3 6.24 -3.73 -5.69
N MET A 4 5.18 -4.37 -5.20
CA MET A 4 4.68 -5.65 -5.70
C MET A 4 3.56 -5.43 -6.71
N ARG A 5 2.61 -4.55 -6.37
CA ARG A 5 1.50 -4.15 -7.24
C ARG A 5 1.25 -2.66 -7.08
N LEU A 6 1.03 -1.99 -8.20
CA LEU A 6 0.56 -0.60 -8.25
C LEU A 6 -0.20 -0.43 -9.56
N GLU A 7 -1.48 -0.75 -9.54
CA GLU A 7 -2.27 -0.89 -10.76
C GLU A 7 -3.74 -0.58 -10.55
N THR A 8 -4.42 -0.33 -11.66
CA THR A 8 -5.88 -0.26 -11.74
C THR A 8 -6.42 -1.56 -12.31
N LEU A 9 -7.30 -2.23 -11.58
CA LEU A 9 -8.06 -3.37 -12.06
C LEU A 9 -9.37 -2.86 -12.68
N HIS A 10 -9.52 -3.05 -13.99
CA HIS A 10 -10.75 -2.70 -14.68
C HIS A 10 -11.81 -3.80 -14.47
N GLY A 11 -12.90 -3.45 -13.78
CA GLY A 11 -14.04 -4.32 -13.44
C GLY A 11 -15.25 -3.49 -13.00
N ASP A 12 -16.28 -4.12 -12.44
CA ASP A 12 -17.43 -3.43 -11.84
C ASP A 12 -17.49 -3.72 -10.32
N PRO A 13 -16.93 -2.85 -9.45
CA PRO A 13 -16.32 -1.54 -9.75
C PRO A 13 -14.85 -1.64 -10.18
N VAL A 14 -14.35 -0.59 -10.87
CA VAL A 14 -12.91 -0.38 -11.08
C VAL A 14 -12.22 -0.28 -9.73
N THR A 15 -11.04 -0.88 -9.57
CA THR A 15 -10.37 -0.99 -8.26
C THR A 15 -8.91 -0.56 -8.37
N GLY A 16 -8.47 0.37 -7.51
CA GLY A 16 -7.06 0.71 -7.34
C GLY A 16 -6.40 -0.25 -6.34
N VAL A 17 -5.27 -0.82 -6.73
CA VAL A 17 -4.53 -1.80 -5.92
C VAL A 17 -3.12 -1.30 -5.65
N ALA A 18 -2.71 -1.39 -4.39
CA ALA A 18 -1.34 -1.15 -3.98
C ALA A 18 -0.88 -2.31 -3.08
N GLN A 19 0.28 -2.88 -3.39
CA GLN A 19 0.92 -3.91 -2.57
C GLN A 19 2.43 -3.66 -2.53
N PHE A 20 2.99 -3.69 -1.34
CA PHE A 20 4.39 -3.40 -1.07
C PHE A 20 4.97 -4.46 -0.13
N GLU A 21 6.21 -4.82 -0.38
CA GLU A 21 7.07 -5.44 0.62
C GLU A 21 7.83 -4.31 1.31
N LEU A 22 7.56 -4.06 2.59
CA LEU A 22 8.18 -2.99 3.36
C LEU A 22 9.06 -3.55 4.47
N SER A 23 10.15 -2.84 4.73
CA SER A 23 11.15 -3.23 5.72
C SER A 23 11.64 -2.02 6.49
N LEU A 24 11.79 -2.15 7.81
CA LEU A 24 12.45 -1.18 8.67
C LEU A 24 13.73 -1.78 9.23
N ARG A 25 14.84 -1.03 9.17
CA ARG A 25 16.11 -1.39 9.79
C ARG A 25 16.49 -0.34 10.82
N ASP A 26 17.07 -0.79 11.93
CA ASP A 26 17.72 0.08 12.89
C ASP A 26 18.98 0.67 12.24
N GLU A 27 19.10 1.99 12.21
CA GLU A 27 20.17 2.69 11.49
C GLU A 27 21.55 2.44 12.12
N LYS A 28 21.62 2.28 13.44
CA LYS A 28 22.88 2.11 14.17
C LYS A 28 23.46 0.71 14.02
N THR A 29 22.59 -0.30 14.06
CA THR A 29 22.98 -1.72 14.10
C THR A 29 22.77 -2.43 12.76
N GLY A 30 22.05 -1.82 11.83
CA GLY A 30 21.61 -2.43 10.57
C GLY A 30 20.59 -3.56 10.74
N LYS A 31 20.18 -3.84 12.00
CA LYS A 31 19.27 -4.94 12.34
C LYS A 31 17.91 -4.72 11.70
N LEU A 32 17.37 -5.76 11.09
CA LEU A 32 16.00 -5.77 10.58
C LEU A 32 15.01 -5.76 11.75
N VAL A 33 14.16 -4.73 11.80
CA VAL A 33 13.14 -4.53 12.83
C VAL A 33 11.78 -5.01 12.35
N VAL A 34 11.45 -4.69 11.09
CA VAL A 34 10.21 -5.10 10.43
C VAL A 34 10.53 -5.56 9.02
N LEU A 35 9.88 -6.62 8.57
CA LEU A 35 9.77 -7.03 7.18
C LEU A 35 8.40 -7.68 7.00
N GLY A 36 7.61 -7.15 6.07
CA GLY A 36 6.26 -7.65 5.82
C GLY A 36 5.71 -7.19 4.49
N GLU A 37 4.63 -7.85 4.07
CA GLU A 37 3.83 -7.44 2.94
C GLU A 37 2.61 -6.64 3.42
N TYR A 38 2.39 -5.49 2.80
CA TYR A 38 1.31 -4.58 3.12
C TYR A 38 0.61 -4.20 1.83
N GLY A 39 -0.71 -4.30 1.80
CA GLY A 39 -1.48 -3.96 0.62
C GLY A 39 -2.92 -3.67 0.94
N ALA A 40 -3.57 -3.01 -0.01
CA ALA A 40 -4.99 -2.72 0.04
C ALA A 40 -5.56 -2.63 -1.36
N GLU A 41 -6.87 -2.84 -1.44
CA GLU A 41 -7.67 -2.65 -2.64
C GLU A 41 -8.76 -1.63 -2.31
N LYS A 42 -8.94 -0.64 -3.20
CA LYS A 42 -9.93 0.42 -3.03
C LYS A 42 -10.75 0.56 -4.28
N ALA A 43 -12.07 0.49 -4.13
CA ALA A 43 -12.99 0.76 -5.22
C ALA A 43 -12.83 2.21 -5.70
N SER A 44 -12.76 2.39 -7.00
CA SER A 44 -12.83 3.66 -7.69
C SER A 44 -14.26 4.21 -7.67
N GLY A 45 -14.35 5.53 -7.81
CA GLY A 45 -15.62 6.23 -8.00
C GLY A 45 -16.13 6.12 -9.44
N LYS A 46 -17.30 6.71 -9.68
CA LYS A 46 -17.94 6.70 -11.01
C LYS A 46 -17.30 7.66 -12.04
N ASN A 47 -16.25 8.41 -11.67
CA ASN A 47 -15.77 9.59 -12.41
C ASN A 47 -14.36 9.40 -13.00
N GLY A 48 -14.18 8.38 -13.84
CA GLY A 48 -13.05 8.24 -14.77
C GLY A 48 -11.66 8.18 -14.12
N VAL A 49 -10.63 8.51 -14.92
CA VAL A 49 -9.21 8.37 -14.56
C VAL A 49 -8.86 9.04 -13.23
N GLN A 50 -9.47 10.18 -12.91
CA GLN A 50 -9.20 10.88 -11.65
C GLN A 50 -9.63 10.06 -10.43
N THR A 51 -10.79 9.40 -10.49
CA THR A 51 -11.21 8.54 -9.38
C THR A 51 -10.42 7.25 -9.30
N ASP A 52 -9.90 6.76 -10.43
CA ASP A 52 -9.01 5.59 -10.46
C ASP A 52 -7.66 5.90 -9.78
N VAL A 53 -7.06 7.06 -10.08
CA VAL A 53 -5.84 7.53 -9.40
C VAL A 53 -6.10 7.71 -7.91
N SER A 54 -7.23 8.32 -7.53
CA SER A 54 -7.61 8.48 -6.12
C SER A 54 -7.79 7.14 -5.40
N ALA A 55 -8.25 6.10 -6.10
CA ALA A 55 -8.35 4.76 -5.53
C ALA A 55 -6.97 4.16 -5.23
N ILE A 56 -6.01 4.33 -6.15
CA ILE A 56 -4.60 3.93 -5.92
C ILE A 56 -4.03 4.69 -4.72
N GLU A 57 -4.18 6.01 -4.66
CA GLU A 57 -3.68 6.83 -3.52
C GLU A 57 -4.23 6.33 -2.18
N LYS A 58 -5.53 6.04 -2.10
CA LYS A 58 -6.14 5.46 -0.89
C LYS A 58 -5.61 4.07 -0.55
N ALA A 59 -5.33 3.25 -1.55
CA ALA A 59 -4.75 1.92 -1.35
C ALA A 59 -3.32 2.03 -0.81
N VAL A 60 -2.53 2.97 -1.34
CA VAL A 60 -1.18 3.29 -0.85
C VAL A 60 -1.23 3.75 0.60
N ASP A 61 -2.09 4.73 0.90
CA ASP A 61 -2.25 5.26 2.26
C ASP A 61 -2.61 4.16 3.27
N GLU A 62 -3.50 3.24 2.90
CA GLU A 62 -3.88 2.12 3.78
C GLU A 62 -2.73 1.14 4.01
N ALA A 63 -1.98 0.78 2.95
CA ALA A 63 -0.83 -0.08 3.07
C ALA A 63 0.25 0.52 3.99
N PHE A 64 0.54 1.82 3.86
CA PHE A 64 1.49 2.50 4.75
C PHE A 64 0.97 2.66 6.18
N ARG A 65 -0.33 2.92 6.37
CA ARG A 65 -0.94 2.95 7.71
C ARG A 65 -0.79 1.59 8.40
N ALA A 66 -0.99 0.49 7.68
CA ALA A 66 -0.79 -0.86 8.22
C ALA A 66 0.67 -1.11 8.62
N PHE A 67 1.63 -0.67 7.80
CA PHE A 67 3.06 -0.75 8.13
C PHE A 67 3.42 0.06 9.38
N VAL A 68 2.96 1.31 9.47
CA VAL A 68 3.19 2.16 10.65
C VAL A 68 2.55 1.56 11.90
N ALA A 69 1.35 0.99 11.78
CA ALA A 69 0.69 0.32 12.89
C ALA A 69 1.45 -0.93 13.36
N ASP A 70 2.15 -1.63 12.47
CA ASP A 70 3.01 -2.76 12.82
C ASP A 70 4.30 -2.31 13.50
N ILE A 71 4.92 -1.22 13.02
CA ILE A 71 6.07 -0.59 13.68
C ILE A 71 5.72 -0.20 15.13
N ALA A 72 4.56 0.44 15.34
CA ALA A 72 4.13 0.89 16.66
C ALA A 72 3.89 -0.25 17.67
N LYS A 73 3.80 -1.50 17.21
CA LYS A 73 3.68 -2.70 18.05
C LYS A 73 5.02 -3.35 18.40
N LYS A 74 6.13 -2.90 17.78
CA LYS A 74 7.48 -3.42 18.02
C LYS A 74 8.22 -2.57 19.06
#